data_AF-A0A358N638-F1
#
_entry.id   AF-A0A358N638-F1
#
_cell.length_a   1.000
_cell.length_b   1.000
_cell.length_c   1.000
_cell.angle_alpha   90.00
_cell.angle_beta   90.00
_cell.angle_gamma   90.00
#
_symmetry.space_group_name_H-M   'P 1'
#
loop_
_entity.id
_entity.type
_entity.pdbx_description
1 polymer ?
#
loop_
_entity_poly.entity_id
_entity_poly.type
_entity_poly.pdbx_seq_one_letter_code
_entity_poly.pdbx_strand_id
1 'polypeptide(L)'
;MNQIPNQPSNPYQTSNGGQPANALGQPPHPQQNQGDATGGLIPYKNAPALIAYYISLLSLLPILGIPFGVTSFILGIIGLKKRKANPVIKGAAHAWIGIILGGGTTVFWVALLIIIFGVAAAS
;
A
#
# COMPACT_ATOMS: atom_id res chain seq x y z
N MET A 1 51.49 18.37 12.91
CA MET A 1 50.74 18.63 11.66
C MET A 1 50.31 17.28 11.12
N ASN A 2 49.13 16.76 11.52
CA ASN A 2 48.69 15.42 11.12
C ASN A 2 47.71 15.54 9.95
N GLN A 3 48.13 15.08 8.77
CA GLN A 3 47.28 15.03 7.59
C GLN A 3 46.29 13.86 7.73
N ILE A 4 45.00 14.14 7.55
CA ILE A 4 43.93 13.13 7.53
C ILE A 4 44.00 12.41 6.16
N PRO A 5 44.00 11.07 6.10
CA PRO A 5 43.99 10.34 4.84
C PRO A 5 42.73 10.65 4.03
N ASN A 6 42.89 10.85 2.71
CA ASN A 6 41.77 10.98 1.77
C ASN A 6 40.85 9.74 1.88
N GLN A 7 39.67 9.90 2.49
CA GLN A 7 38.61 8.89 2.41
C GLN A 7 38.03 8.88 0.99
N PRO A 8 37.86 7.69 0.36
CA PRO A 8 37.21 7.59 -0.93
C PRO A 8 35.76 8.08 -0.84
N SER A 9 35.40 9.03 -1.70
CA SER A 9 34.06 9.61 -1.80
C SER A 9 33.03 8.52 -2.09
N ASN A 10 32.07 8.33 -1.18
CA ASN A 10 30.98 7.39 -1.38
C ASN A 10 29.93 8.01 -2.32
N PRO A 11 29.69 7.47 -3.53
CA PRO A 11 28.80 8.08 -4.52
C PRO A 11 27.31 8.06 -4.12
N TYR A 12 26.95 7.37 -3.02
CA TYR A 12 25.60 7.36 -2.45
C TYR A 12 25.41 8.36 -1.29
N GLN A 13 26.44 9.11 -0.91
CA GLN A 13 26.23 10.24 0.00
C GLN A 13 25.51 11.34 -0.77
N THR A 14 24.19 11.41 -0.56
CA THR A 14 23.44 12.63 -0.85
C THR A 14 24.11 13.75 -0.08
N SER A 15 24.46 14.83 -0.77
CA SER A 15 25.13 16.00 -0.20
C SER A 15 24.30 16.62 0.93
N ASN A 16 24.49 16.12 2.15
CA ASN A 16 24.28 16.90 3.36
C ASN A 16 25.38 17.95 3.39
N GLY A 17 25.16 19.02 2.62
CA GLY A 17 26.01 20.20 2.65
C GLY A 17 26.07 20.74 4.07
N GLY A 18 27.25 20.65 4.68
CA GLY A 18 27.70 21.38 5.86
C GLY A 18 26.73 21.41 7.04
N GLN A 19 26.91 20.52 8.01
CA GLN A 19 26.58 20.84 9.39
C GLN A 19 27.78 21.57 10.03
N PRO A 20 27.76 22.91 10.17
CA PRO A 20 28.67 23.55 11.10
C PRO A 20 28.24 23.21 12.54
N ALA A 21 29.21 22.80 13.34
CA ALA A 21 29.05 22.63 14.77
C ALA A 21 28.76 23.98 15.45
N ASN A 22 27.79 23.98 16.37
CA ASN A 22 27.42 25.02 17.33
C ASN A 22 26.84 26.34 16.79
N ALA A 23 25.53 26.53 16.96
CA ALA A 23 24.94 27.71 17.63
C ALA A 23 23.41 27.60 17.65
N LEU A 24 22.85 27.50 18.85
CA LEU A 24 21.59 28.11 19.31
C LEU A 24 20.55 28.45 18.21
N GLY A 25 19.48 27.64 18.10
CA GLY A 25 18.24 28.07 17.45
C GLY A 25 17.85 27.35 16.16
N GLN A 26 18.08 26.04 16.03
CA GLN A 26 17.26 25.29 15.08
C GLN A 26 15.81 25.31 15.58
N PRO A 27 14.85 25.92 14.85
CA PRO A 27 13.44 25.67 15.15
C PRO A 27 13.26 24.15 15.09
N PRO A 28 12.41 23.54 15.95
CA PRO A 28 12.14 22.12 15.86
C PRO A 28 11.82 21.84 14.39
N HIS A 29 12.66 21.06 13.70
CA HIS A 29 12.28 20.55 12.40
C HIS A 29 10.92 19.92 12.66
N PRO A 30 9.82 20.43 12.09
CA PRO A 30 8.54 19.80 12.32
C PRO A 30 8.79 18.37 11.88
N GLN A 31 8.64 17.40 12.78
CA GLN A 31 8.62 15.99 12.41
C GLN A 31 7.53 15.91 11.35
N GLN A 32 7.95 15.99 10.10
CA GLN A 32 7.08 16.19 8.95
C GLN A 32 6.36 14.88 8.78
N ASN A 33 5.28 14.68 9.53
CA ASN A 33 4.12 13.88 9.19
C ASN A 33 4.51 12.65 8.34
N GLN A 34 5.43 11.84 8.87
CA GLN A 34 6.35 11.06 8.04
C GLN A 34 5.59 9.86 7.48
N GLY A 35 5.12 10.00 6.24
CA GLY A 35 4.45 8.96 5.47
C GLY A 35 5.36 7.77 5.21
N ASP A 36 4.98 6.92 4.25
CA ASP A 36 5.84 5.82 3.82
C ASP A 36 7.12 6.37 3.15
N ALA A 37 8.25 5.67 3.28
CA ALA A 37 9.54 6.03 2.65
C ALA A 37 9.46 6.16 1.11
N THR A 38 8.38 5.66 0.51
CA THR A 38 8.07 5.70 -0.92
C THR A 38 7.16 6.88 -1.28
N GLY A 39 7.00 7.87 -0.40
CA GLY A 39 6.07 8.98 -0.60
C GLY A 39 4.59 8.57 -0.57
N GLY A 40 4.29 7.37 -0.07
CA GLY A 40 2.94 6.80 -0.06
C GLY A 40 2.57 5.98 -1.30
N LEU A 41 3.52 5.74 -2.22
CA LEU A 41 3.33 4.86 -3.37
C LEU A 41 3.13 3.41 -2.93
N ILE A 42 3.95 2.92 -2.00
CA ILE A 42 3.85 1.58 -1.42
C ILE A 42 3.46 1.73 0.06
N PRO A 43 2.20 1.49 0.42
CA PRO A 43 1.69 1.78 1.76
C PRO A 43 2.01 0.65 2.76
N TYR A 44 3.28 0.45 3.10
CA TYR A 44 3.70 -0.62 4.03
C TYR A 44 3.20 -0.39 5.46
N LYS A 45 3.01 0.86 5.89
CA LYS A 45 2.34 1.17 7.18
C LYS A 45 0.85 0.79 7.16
N ASN A 46 0.28 0.50 5.99
CA ASN A 46 -1.09 0.03 5.78
C ASN A 46 -1.16 -1.38 5.15
N ALA A 47 -0.60 -2.37 5.86
CA ALA A 47 -0.69 -3.79 5.48
C ALA A 47 -2.06 -4.24 4.94
N PRO A 48 -3.23 -3.93 5.55
CA PRO A 48 -4.50 -4.39 5.01
C PRO A 48 -4.83 -3.78 3.63
N ALA A 49 -4.50 -2.51 3.37
CA ALA A 49 -4.68 -1.92 2.04
C ALA A 49 -3.76 -2.55 0.99
N LEU A 50 -2.51 -2.85 1.36
CA LEU A 50 -1.53 -3.48 0.49
C LEU A 50 -1.95 -4.92 0.15
N ILE A 51 -2.35 -5.71 1.15
CA ILE A 51 -2.82 -7.08 0.95
C ILE A 51 -4.13 -7.07 0.15
N ALA A 52 -5.05 -6.13 0.41
CA ALA A 52 -6.27 -5.97 -0.39
C ALA A 52 -5.95 -5.86 -1.88
N TYR A 53 -4.99 -5.01 -2.23
CA TYR A 53 -4.54 -4.81 -3.61
C TYR A 53 -4.03 -6.12 -4.23
N TYR A 54 -3.09 -6.83 -3.58
CA TYR A 54 -2.56 -8.07 -4.14
C TYR A 54 -3.62 -9.18 -4.26
N ILE A 55 -4.47 -9.33 -3.24
CA ILE A 55 -5.54 -10.34 -3.26
C ILE A 55 -6.57 -10.03 -4.35
N SER A 56 -6.88 -8.76 -4.63
CA SER A 56 -7.80 -8.40 -5.72
C SER A 56 -7.26 -8.75 -7.11
N LEU A 57 -5.94 -8.75 -7.29
CA LEU A 57 -5.34 -9.21 -8.54
C LEU A 57 -5.45 -10.74 -8.65
N LEU A 58 -5.28 -11.46 -7.55
CA LEU A 58 -5.47 -12.91 -7.51
C LEU A 58 -6.93 -13.32 -7.71
N SER A 59 -7.90 -12.48 -7.31
CA SER A 59 -9.32 -12.78 -7.49
C SER A 59 -9.81 -12.73 -8.94
N LEU A 60 -8.97 -12.25 -9.87
CA LEU A 60 -9.24 -12.36 -11.30
C LEU A 60 -9.09 -13.80 -11.82
N LEU A 61 -8.39 -14.68 -11.08
CA LEU A 61 -8.22 -16.06 -11.48
C LEU A 61 -9.56 -16.84 -11.39
N PRO A 62 -9.83 -17.72 -12.36
CA PRO A 62 -11.01 -18.57 -12.35
C PRO A 62 -11.06 -19.46 -11.11
N ILE A 63 -12.27 -19.73 -10.60
CA ILE A 63 -12.58 -20.57 -9.43
C ILE A 63 -12.16 -19.93 -8.08
N LEU A 64 -10.99 -19.29 -8.04
CA LEU A 64 -10.44 -18.65 -6.85
C LEU A 64 -11.06 -17.27 -6.58
N GLY A 65 -11.69 -16.65 -7.57
CA GLY A 65 -12.14 -15.26 -7.48
C GLY A 65 -13.15 -14.93 -6.38
N ILE A 66 -13.97 -15.88 -5.94
CA ILE A 66 -14.96 -15.62 -4.88
C ILE A 66 -14.30 -15.47 -3.50
N PRO A 67 -13.59 -16.47 -2.94
CA PRO A 67 -13.01 -16.33 -1.61
C PRO A 67 -11.97 -15.20 -1.53
N PHE A 68 -11.15 -15.03 -2.58
CA PHE A 68 -10.16 -13.96 -2.61
C PHE A 68 -10.80 -12.59 -2.84
N GLY A 69 -11.80 -12.46 -3.71
CA GLY A 69 -12.48 -11.19 -3.94
C GLY A 69 -13.19 -10.67 -2.69
N VAL A 70 -13.88 -11.55 -1.95
CA VAL A 70 -14.52 -11.22 -0.66
C VAL A 70 -13.47 -10.77 0.36
N THR A 71 -12.38 -11.54 0.49
CA THR A 71 -11.30 -11.20 1.43
C THR A 71 -10.69 -9.85 1.09
N SER A 72 -10.40 -9.59 -0.20
CA SER A 72 -9.84 -8.32 -0.66
C SER A 72 -10.77 -7.14 -0.37
N PHE A 73 -12.08 -7.30 -0.62
CA PHE A 73 -13.09 -6.27 -0.34
C PHE A 73 -13.09 -5.87 1.15
N ILE A 74 -13.12 -6.85 2.06
CA ILE A 74 -13.10 -6.62 3.50
C ILE A 74 -11.81 -5.91 3.93
N LEU A 75 -10.66 -6.40 3.45
CA LEU A 75 -9.35 -5.85 3.79
C LEU A 75 -9.18 -4.41 3.26
N GLY A 76 -9.75 -4.10 2.09
CA GLY A 76 -9.79 -2.75 1.54
C GLY A 76 -10.55 -1.80 2.45
N ILE A 77 -11.73 -2.19 2.96
CA ILE A 77 -12.49 -1.38 3.93
C ILE A 77 -11.67 -1.15 5.21
N ILE A 78 -11.03 -2.20 5.73
CA ILE A 78 -10.15 -2.09 6.91
C ILE A 78 -8.99 -1.13 6.64
N GLY A 79 -8.38 -1.19 5.46
CA GLY A 79 -7.31 -0.29 5.04
C GLY A 79 -7.73 1.18 4.99
N LEU A 80 -8.95 1.46 4.50
CA LEU A 80 -9.51 2.81 4.53
C LEU A 80 -9.82 3.29 5.95
N LYS A 81 -10.36 2.42 6.81
CA LYS A 81 -10.59 2.73 8.23
C LYS A 81 -9.28 3.08 8.94
N LYS A 82 -8.20 2.32 8.69
CA LYS A 82 -6.86 2.56 9.27
C LYS A 82 -6.30 3.93 8.85
N ARG A 83 -6.42 4.27 7.57
CA ARG A 83 -6.03 5.58 7.02
C ARG A 83 -6.88 6.73 7.57
N LYS A 84 -8.19 6.50 7.78
CA LYS A 84 -9.08 7.49 8.40
C LYS A 84 -8.70 7.78 9.84
N ALA A 85 -8.33 6.75 10.61
CA ALA A 85 -7.89 6.91 11.99
C ALA A 85 -6.54 7.65 12.11
N ASN A 86 -5.60 7.38 11.20
CA ASN A 86 -4.28 8.02 11.18
C ASN A 86 -3.91 8.45 9.75
N PRO A 87 -4.16 9.70 9.35
CA PRO A 87 -3.94 10.18 7.96
C PRO A 87 -2.47 10.15 7.48
N VAL A 88 -1.53 9.99 8.41
CA VAL A 88 -0.10 9.73 8.13
C VAL A 88 0.08 8.41 7.37
N ILE A 89 -0.77 7.43 7.66
CA ILE A 89 -0.83 6.13 6.99
C ILE A 89 -1.50 6.31 5.62
N LYS A 90 -0.78 6.04 4.54
CA LYS A 90 -1.30 6.16 3.16
C LYS A 90 -1.96 4.85 2.69
N GLY A 91 -2.21 4.72 1.40
CA GLY A 91 -2.77 3.50 0.79
C GLY A 91 -4.24 3.55 0.39
N ALA A 92 -4.84 4.74 0.25
CA ALA A 92 -6.23 4.87 -0.19
C ALA A 92 -6.45 4.27 -1.60
N ALA A 93 -5.54 4.51 -2.54
CA ALA A 93 -5.63 3.94 -3.89
C ALA A 93 -5.62 2.40 -3.86
N HIS A 94 -4.70 1.80 -3.10
CA HIS A 94 -4.60 0.34 -2.96
C HIS A 94 -5.85 -0.26 -2.32
N ALA A 95 -6.40 0.39 -1.29
CA ALA A 95 -7.63 -0.04 -0.65
C ALA A 95 -8.84 0.06 -1.59
N TRP A 96 -8.96 1.13 -2.38
CA TRP A 96 -10.02 1.28 -3.38
C TRP A 96 -9.93 0.25 -4.50
N ILE A 97 -8.72 -0.05 -4.99
CA ILE A 97 -8.52 -1.13 -5.95
C ILE A 97 -9.00 -2.45 -5.35
N GLY A 98 -8.61 -2.77 -4.11
CA GLY A 98 -9.10 -3.96 -3.41
C GLY A 98 -10.63 -4.04 -3.34
N ILE A 99 -11.29 -2.93 -2.98
CA ILE A 99 -12.75 -2.86 -2.88
C ILE A 99 -13.42 -3.04 -4.25
N ILE A 100 -13.03 -2.25 -5.25
CA ILE A 100 -13.71 -2.23 -6.55
C ILE A 100 -13.40 -3.51 -7.32
N LEU A 101 -12.12 -3.87 -7.44
CA LEU A 101 -11.70 -5.04 -8.20
C LEU A 101 -12.07 -6.34 -7.49
N GLY A 102 -11.81 -6.43 -6.18
CA GLY A 102 -12.17 -7.61 -5.37
C GLY A 102 -13.68 -7.83 -5.30
N GLY A 103 -14.44 -6.77 -4.98
CA GLY A 103 -15.90 -6.83 -4.93
C GLY A 103 -16.52 -7.11 -6.31
N GLY A 104 -16.04 -6.43 -7.35
CA GLY A 104 -16.52 -6.62 -8.73
C GLY A 104 -16.25 -8.04 -9.25
N THR A 105 -15.06 -8.58 -9.02
CA THR A 105 -14.74 -9.97 -9.39
C THR A 105 -15.60 -10.98 -8.61
N THR A 106 -15.86 -10.77 -7.32
CA THR A 106 -16.80 -11.62 -6.57
C THR A 106 -18.19 -11.62 -7.20
N VAL A 107 -18.77 -10.45 -7.49
CA VAL A 107 -20.09 -10.35 -8.13
C VAL A 107 -20.11 -11.06 -9.48
N PHE A 108 -19.08 -10.85 -10.30
CA PHE A 108 -18.93 -11.49 -11.59
C PHE A 108 -18.91 -13.02 -11.48
N TRP A 109 -18.08 -13.59 -10.60
CA TRP A 109 -17.98 -15.05 -10.43
C TRP A 109 -19.23 -15.67 -9.86
N VAL A 110 -19.90 -15.01 -8.91
CA VAL A 110 -21.19 -15.45 -8.36
C VAL A 110 -22.27 -15.48 -9.45
N ALA A 111 -22.36 -14.43 -10.27
CA ALA A 111 -23.31 -14.38 -11.37
C ALA A 111 -23.06 -15.49 -12.41
N LEU A 112 -21.80 -15.70 -12.79
CA LEU A 112 -21.40 -16.79 -13.68
C LEU A 112 -21.80 -18.17 -13.14
N LEU A 113 -21.58 -18.40 -11.85
CA LEU A 113 -21.95 -19.64 -11.17
C LEU A 113 -23.45 -19.91 -11.24
N ILE A 114 -24.26 -18.88 -10.95
CA ILE A 114 -25.73 -18.96 -11.03
C ILE A 114 -26.18 -19.30 -12.45
N ILE A 115 -25.59 -18.66 -13.47
CA ILE A 115 -25.93 -18.91 -14.87
C ILE A 115 -25.58 -20.35 -15.27
N ILE A 116 -24.37 -20.82 -14.94
CA ILE A 116 -23.91 -22.18 -15.27
C ILE A 116 -24.82 -23.22 -14.64
N PHE A 117 -25.10 -23.12 -13.34
CA PHE A 117 -25.96 -24.08 -12.65
C PHE A 117 -27.43 -23.96 -13.05
N GLY A 118 -27.91 -22.76 -13.35
CA GLY A 118 -29.28 -22.54 -13.83
C GLY A 118 -29.52 -23.14 -15.21
N VAL A 119 -28.57 -22.97 -16.14
CA VAL A 119 -28.63 -23.60 -17.47
C VAL A 119 -28.52 -25.11 -17.35
N ALA A 120 -27.58 -25.63 -16.54
CA ALA A 120 -27.40 -27.07 -16.36
C ALA A 120 -28.64 -27.75 -15.73
N ALA A 121 -29.40 -27.06 -14.89
CA ALA A 121 -30.64 -27.59 -14.32
C ALA A 121 -31.82 -27.59 -15.30
N ALA A 122 -31.72 -26.85 -16.42
CA ALA A 122 -32.79 -26.72 -17.43
C ALA A 122 -32.55 -27.61 -18.68
N SER A 123 -31.39 -28.25 -18.77
CA SER A 123 -30.97 -29.16 -19.84
C SER A 123 -31.04 -30.61 -19.42
#